data_AF-A0A3D1TA71-F1
#
_entry.id   AF-A0A3D1TA71-F1
#
_cell.length_a   1.000
_cell.length_b   1.000
_cell.length_c   1.000
_cell.angle_alpha   90.00
_cell.angle_beta   90.00
_cell.angle_gamma   90.00
#
_symmetry.space_group_name_H-M   'P 1'
#
loop_
_entity.id
_entity.type
_entity.pdbx_description
1 polymer ?
#
loop_
_entity_poly.entity_id
_entity_poly.type
_entity_poly.pdbx_seq_one_letter_code
_entity_poly.pdbx_strand_id
1 'polypeptide(L)'
;IVSAIARYNQRSDRSMELRHSNLTEFLSAVRAQVRTASLQVVGGELVSDDSDGINTLAETASSRITLKQANEACQIGLERWAEPLGLMAKLRGGADPQGFLTYAWRLLMQNHTHDSICGCSTDEVHREMVTRFTKVQTVVDQTAARAEAFLAGPAYGGGMPARLLVFNTEPAPQNALAEFEVEIAPEVEFDVAQVGVVDPADRPVDATVEDLGVQQRYRLPENRFREVYPARVLRVRFLAEAVPPMGWGEWRLVPERDQTAA
;
A
#
# COMPACT_ATOMS: atom_id res chain seq x y z
N ILE A 1 -5.34 40.34 -22.25
CA ILE A 1 -4.95 39.40 -23.34
C ILE A 1 -5.66 39.74 -24.64
N VAL A 2 -7.01 39.68 -24.71
CA VAL A 2 -7.78 39.97 -25.94
C VAL A 2 -7.46 41.34 -26.55
N SER A 3 -7.38 42.39 -25.74
CA SER A 3 -7.04 43.75 -26.20
C SER A 3 -5.61 43.88 -26.73
N ALA A 4 -4.66 43.09 -26.20
CA ALA A 4 -3.27 43.09 -26.66
C ALA A 4 -3.13 42.36 -28.01
N ILE A 5 -3.83 41.23 -28.18
CA ILE A 5 -3.88 40.48 -29.45
C ILE A 5 -4.53 41.36 -30.54
N ALA A 6 -5.68 41.97 -30.24
CA ALA A 6 -6.35 42.86 -31.17
C ALA A 6 -5.46 44.06 -31.57
N ARG A 7 -4.81 44.70 -30.59
CA ARG A 7 -3.87 45.81 -30.85
C ARG A 7 -2.68 45.38 -31.69
N TYR A 8 -2.15 44.17 -31.49
CA TYR A 8 -1.08 43.62 -32.32
C TYR A 8 -1.53 43.40 -33.76
N ASN A 9 -2.68 42.74 -33.97
CA ASN A 9 -3.20 42.40 -35.29
C ASN A 9 -3.66 43.63 -36.09
N GLN A 10 -3.97 44.75 -35.44
CA GLN A 10 -4.34 46.01 -36.10
C GLN A 10 -3.15 46.81 -36.66
N ARG A 11 -1.91 46.41 -36.38
CA ARG A 11 -0.73 47.10 -36.91
C ARG A 11 -0.44 46.66 -38.34
N SER A 12 -0.15 47.63 -39.21
CA SER A 12 0.09 47.42 -40.65
C SER A 12 1.47 46.85 -41.00
N ASP A 13 2.39 46.76 -40.04
CA ASP A 13 3.80 46.35 -40.22
C ASP A 13 4.06 44.87 -39.90
N ARG A 14 3.02 44.00 -39.94
CA ARG A 14 3.11 42.64 -39.39
C ARG A 14 3.08 41.55 -40.48
N SER A 15 3.90 40.51 -40.26
CA SER A 15 4.02 39.31 -41.10
C SER A 15 3.29 38.08 -40.53
N MET A 16 2.67 38.20 -39.34
CA MET A 16 2.00 37.09 -38.64
C MET A 16 0.72 37.56 -37.94
N GLU A 17 -0.26 36.67 -37.84
CA GLU A 17 -1.50 36.84 -37.08
C GLU A 17 -1.36 36.21 -35.69
N LEU A 18 -1.72 36.94 -34.62
CA LEU A 18 -1.86 36.36 -33.29
C LEU A 18 -3.30 35.89 -33.07
N ARG A 19 -3.46 34.67 -32.55
CA ARG A 19 -4.75 34.07 -32.23
C ARG A 19 -4.76 33.61 -30.78
N HIS A 20 -5.80 33.98 -30.05
CA HIS A 20 -6.07 33.37 -28.75
C HIS A 20 -6.64 31.98 -29.00
N SER A 21 -5.92 30.93 -28.62
CA SER A 21 -6.23 29.55 -29.01
C SER A 21 -6.04 28.61 -27.81
N ASN A 22 -6.09 27.30 -28.05
CA ASN A 22 -5.92 26.25 -27.08
C ASN A 22 -5.04 25.12 -27.65
N LEU A 23 -4.62 24.19 -26.79
CA LEU A 23 -3.75 23.08 -27.18
C LEU A 23 -4.34 22.22 -28.29
N THR A 24 -5.66 22.00 -28.29
CA THR A 24 -6.34 21.19 -29.31
C THR A 24 -6.24 21.82 -30.70
N GLU A 25 -6.56 23.11 -30.81
CA GLU A 25 -6.46 23.86 -32.06
C GLU A 25 -5.02 23.96 -32.56
N PHE A 26 -4.07 24.25 -31.66
CA PHE A 26 -2.65 24.33 -31.99
C PHE A 26 -2.13 22.99 -32.53
N LEU A 27 -2.37 21.88 -31.83
CA LEU A 27 -1.93 20.55 -32.25
C LEU A 27 -2.56 20.13 -33.57
N SER A 28 -3.83 20.48 -33.80
CA SER A 28 -4.52 20.23 -35.08
C SER A 28 -3.82 20.97 -36.23
N ALA A 29 -3.55 22.26 -36.06
CA ALA A 29 -2.90 23.09 -37.06
C ALA A 29 -1.46 22.62 -37.37
N VAL A 30 -0.67 22.34 -36.32
CA VAL A 30 0.71 21.82 -36.48
C VAL A 30 0.67 20.49 -37.22
N ARG A 31 -0.15 19.53 -36.76
CA ARG A 31 -0.25 18.20 -37.38
C ARG A 31 -0.66 18.27 -38.86
N ALA A 32 -1.49 19.24 -39.25
CA ALA A 32 -1.85 19.43 -40.66
C ALA A 32 -0.66 19.88 -41.52
N GLN A 33 0.25 20.68 -40.96
CA GLN A 33 1.43 21.20 -41.65
C GLN A 33 2.60 20.21 -41.70
N VAL A 34 2.86 19.45 -40.62
CA VAL A 34 4.01 18.52 -40.55
C VAL A 34 3.77 17.17 -41.26
N ARG A 35 2.60 16.92 -41.88
CA ARG A 35 2.33 15.65 -42.60
C ARG A 35 3.33 15.34 -43.72
N THR A 36 4.00 16.37 -44.24
CA THR A 36 4.96 16.26 -45.35
C THR A 36 6.41 16.47 -44.92
N ALA A 37 6.67 16.71 -43.62
CA ALA A 37 8.00 16.99 -43.10
C ALA A 37 8.59 15.77 -42.39
N SER A 38 9.89 15.54 -42.56
CA SER A 38 10.65 14.65 -41.69
C SER A 38 10.95 15.38 -40.38
N LEU A 39 10.47 14.84 -39.26
CA LEU A 39 10.75 15.35 -37.92
C LEU A 39 11.91 14.55 -37.30
N GLN A 40 12.74 15.24 -36.53
CA GLN A 40 13.74 14.58 -35.70
C GLN A 40 13.05 13.66 -34.68
N VAL A 41 13.54 12.43 -34.55
CA VAL A 41 13.08 11.46 -33.56
C VAL A 41 14.09 11.43 -32.42
N VAL A 42 13.60 11.63 -31.19
CA VAL A 42 14.38 11.47 -29.96
C VAL A 42 13.83 10.25 -29.23
N GLY A 43 14.72 9.33 -28.83
CA GLY A 43 14.35 8.08 -28.15
C GLY A 43 14.95 8.02 -26.75
N GLY A 44 14.30 7.26 -25.86
CA GLY A 44 14.73 7.11 -24.47
C GLY A 44 14.14 8.15 -23.52
N GLU A 45 14.74 8.27 -22.34
CA GLU A 45 14.38 9.26 -21.33
C GLU A 45 14.87 10.66 -21.73
N LEU A 46 14.15 11.70 -21.28
CA LEU A 46 14.49 13.10 -21.53
C LEU A 46 14.86 13.76 -20.20
N VAL A 47 16.11 13.58 -19.76
CA VAL A 47 16.61 14.02 -18.43
C VAL A 47 17.66 15.14 -18.52
N SER A 48 17.64 15.90 -19.61
CA SER A 48 18.58 17.00 -19.87
C SER A 48 20.05 16.57 -20.02
N ASP A 49 20.29 15.39 -20.61
CA ASP A 49 21.64 14.83 -20.83
C ASP A 49 22.57 15.73 -21.68
N ASP A 50 22.01 16.42 -22.68
CA ASP A 50 22.75 17.36 -23.54
C ASP A 50 22.65 18.80 -22.98
N SER A 51 23.08 18.98 -21.73
CA SER A 51 23.11 20.28 -21.03
C SER A 51 24.40 20.47 -20.23
N ASP A 52 24.57 21.62 -19.58
CA ASP A 52 25.68 21.87 -18.64
C ASP A 52 25.57 21.08 -17.33
N GLY A 53 24.46 20.38 -17.12
CA GLY A 53 24.19 19.56 -15.94
C GLY A 53 23.78 20.35 -14.68
N ILE A 54 23.82 21.68 -14.71
CA ILE A 54 23.66 22.52 -13.51
C ILE A 54 22.19 22.62 -13.06
N ASN A 55 21.26 22.64 -14.02
CA ASN A 55 19.82 22.84 -13.77
C ASN A 55 18.99 21.59 -14.08
N THR A 56 19.56 20.40 -13.92
CA THR A 56 18.83 19.13 -14.08
C THR A 56 17.80 18.92 -12.98
N LEU A 57 18.03 19.50 -11.79
CA LEU A 57 17.20 19.36 -10.58
C LEU A 57 17.11 17.91 -10.07
N ALA A 58 18.03 17.03 -10.49
CA ALA A 58 18.04 15.63 -10.10
C ALA A 58 18.22 15.45 -8.57
N GLU A 59 18.89 16.40 -7.92
CA GLU A 59 19.13 16.42 -6.48
C GLU A 59 17.83 16.49 -5.66
N THR A 60 16.71 16.90 -6.26
CA THR A 60 15.39 16.85 -5.64
C THR A 60 14.98 15.44 -5.22
N ALA A 61 15.54 14.40 -5.86
CA ALA A 61 15.38 13.01 -5.44
C ALA A 61 15.88 12.76 -4.00
N SER A 62 16.91 13.50 -3.57
CA SER A 62 17.51 13.38 -2.23
C SER A 62 16.94 14.36 -1.20
N SER A 63 16.26 15.42 -1.64
CA SER A 63 15.68 16.42 -0.75
C SER A 63 14.58 15.83 0.12
N ARG A 64 14.67 16.02 1.44
CA ARG A 64 13.66 15.55 2.42
C ARG A 64 13.33 14.07 2.22
N ILE A 65 14.35 13.21 2.30
CA ILE A 65 14.25 11.77 2.03
C ILE A 65 13.10 11.07 2.76
N THR A 66 12.70 11.56 3.93
CA THR A 66 11.56 11.06 4.70
C THR A 66 10.24 11.14 3.93
N LEU A 67 10.05 12.12 3.04
CA LEU A 67 8.88 12.21 2.16
C LEU A 67 8.87 11.09 1.13
N LYS A 68 10.05 10.72 0.59
CA LYS A 68 10.18 9.63 -0.37
C LYS A 68 9.92 8.28 0.31
N GLN A 69 10.44 8.09 1.52
CA GLN A 69 10.15 6.90 2.34
C GLN A 69 8.67 6.76 2.67
N ALA A 70 8.02 7.86 3.09
CA ALA A 70 6.57 7.85 3.37
C ALA A 70 5.74 7.61 2.10
N ASN A 71 6.17 8.17 0.96
CA ASN A 71 5.54 7.94 -0.33
C ASN A 71 5.63 6.47 -0.76
N GLU A 72 6.83 5.88 -0.70
CA GLU A 72 7.06 4.48 -1.03
C GLU A 72 6.22 3.56 -0.14
N ALA A 73 6.20 3.80 1.18
CA ALA A 73 5.38 3.04 2.11
C ALA A 73 3.88 3.10 1.76
N CYS A 74 3.37 4.28 1.39
CA CYS A 74 1.98 4.43 0.96
C CYS A 74 1.70 3.74 -0.38
N GLN A 75 2.63 3.81 -1.35
CA GLN A 75 2.50 3.14 -2.64
C GLN A 75 2.50 1.62 -2.49
N ILE A 76 3.48 1.06 -1.76
CA ILE A 76 3.51 -0.37 -1.43
C ILE A 76 2.23 -0.77 -0.70
N GLY A 77 1.82 0.01 0.30
CA GLY A 77 0.61 -0.25 1.07
C GLY A 77 -0.66 -0.32 0.21
N LEU A 78 -0.80 0.58 -0.78
CA LEU A 78 -1.94 0.56 -1.70
C LEU A 78 -1.80 -0.54 -2.75
N GLU A 79 -0.74 -0.48 -3.55
CA GLU A 79 -0.53 -1.30 -4.76
C GLU A 79 -0.29 -2.77 -4.42
N ARG A 80 0.42 -3.05 -3.33
CA ARG A 80 0.88 -4.41 -2.98
C ARG A 80 0.19 -5.00 -1.77
N TRP A 81 -0.63 -4.26 -1.03
CA TRP A 81 -1.30 -4.80 0.15
C TRP A 81 -2.82 -4.61 0.11
N ALA A 82 -3.31 -3.38 0.26
CA ALA A 82 -4.72 -3.08 0.37
C ALA A 82 -5.52 -3.44 -0.90
N GLU A 83 -4.98 -3.15 -2.10
CA GLU A 83 -5.65 -3.51 -3.35
C GLU A 83 -5.72 -5.03 -3.58
N PRO A 84 -4.61 -5.78 -3.52
CA PRO A 84 -4.66 -7.24 -3.68
C PRO A 84 -5.56 -7.94 -2.67
N LEU A 85 -5.43 -7.64 -1.38
CA LEU A 85 -6.25 -8.26 -0.33
C LEU A 85 -7.72 -7.90 -0.49
N GLY A 86 -8.00 -6.61 -0.75
CA GLY A 86 -9.35 -6.13 -0.99
C GLY A 86 -10.01 -6.80 -2.20
N LEU A 87 -9.25 -7.04 -3.27
CA LEU A 87 -9.74 -7.79 -4.44
C LEU A 87 -10.00 -9.26 -4.10
N MET A 88 -9.09 -9.93 -3.40
CA MET A 88 -9.27 -11.33 -2.96
C MET A 88 -10.54 -11.46 -2.10
N ALA A 89 -10.73 -10.56 -1.14
CA ALA A 89 -11.93 -10.53 -0.30
C ALA A 89 -13.20 -10.31 -1.13
N LYS A 90 -13.21 -9.33 -2.03
CA LYS A 90 -14.33 -9.05 -2.93
C LYS A 90 -14.71 -10.25 -3.81
N LEU A 91 -13.73 -10.93 -4.39
CA LEU A 91 -13.96 -12.14 -5.20
C LEU A 91 -14.57 -13.29 -4.39
N ARG A 92 -14.39 -13.30 -3.06
CA ARG A 92 -14.99 -14.25 -2.13
C ARG A 92 -16.31 -13.78 -1.52
N GLY A 93 -16.90 -12.69 -2.05
CA GLY A 93 -18.18 -12.14 -1.61
C GLY A 93 -18.07 -11.11 -0.49
N GLY A 94 -16.86 -10.64 -0.17
CA GLY A 94 -16.62 -9.56 0.77
C GLY A 94 -17.02 -8.19 0.23
N ALA A 95 -16.93 -7.18 1.08
CA ALA A 95 -17.25 -5.80 0.71
C ALA A 95 -16.30 -5.25 -0.37
N ASP A 96 -16.82 -4.38 -1.24
CA ASP A 96 -16.02 -3.72 -2.27
C ASP A 96 -15.16 -2.58 -1.67
N PRO A 97 -13.81 -2.66 -1.74
CA PRO A 97 -12.92 -1.65 -1.17
C PRO A 97 -12.79 -0.38 -2.04
N GLN A 98 -13.36 -0.35 -3.26
CA GLN A 98 -13.12 0.69 -4.26
C GLN A 98 -13.26 2.13 -3.74
N GLY A 99 -14.26 2.38 -2.89
CA GLY A 99 -14.50 3.72 -2.32
C GLY A 99 -13.34 4.19 -1.42
N PHE A 100 -12.84 3.30 -0.56
CA PHE A 100 -11.71 3.58 0.33
C PHE A 100 -10.41 3.75 -0.47
N LEU A 101 -10.16 2.85 -1.44
CA LEU A 101 -8.99 2.92 -2.31
C LEU A 101 -8.96 4.21 -3.13
N THR A 102 -10.10 4.59 -3.74
CA THR A 102 -10.20 5.84 -4.51
C THR A 102 -9.90 7.07 -3.65
N TYR A 103 -10.38 7.09 -2.40
CA TYR A 103 -10.08 8.16 -1.46
C TYR A 103 -8.58 8.21 -1.10
N ALA A 104 -7.98 7.06 -0.79
CA ALA A 104 -6.56 6.97 -0.46
C ALA A 104 -5.67 7.40 -1.63
N TRP A 105 -5.94 6.95 -2.86
CA TRP A 105 -5.20 7.37 -4.05
C TRP A 105 -5.32 8.86 -4.31
N ARG A 106 -6.52 9.44 -4.17
CA ARG A 106 -6.70 10.90 -4.31
C ARG A 106 -5.89 11.68 -3.28
N LEU A 107 -5.80 11.18 -2.05
CA LEU A 107 -4.96 11.80 -1.02
C LEU A 107 -3.46 11.65 -1.33
N LEU A 108 -3.03 10.47 -1.77
CA LEU A 108 -1.63 10.23 -2.12
C LEU A 108 -1.20 11.10 -3.30
N MET A 109 -2.01 11.18 -4.36
CA MET A 109 -1.72 12.01 -5.54
C MET A 109 -1.66 13.52 -5.22
N GLN A 110 -2.31 14.00 -4.17
CA GLN A 110 -2.14 15.40 -3.73
C GLN A 110 -0.70 15.69 -3.25
N ASN A 111 0.05 14.66 -2.83
CA ASN A 111 1.47 14.79 -2.52
C ASN A 111 2.39 14.62 -3.75
N HIS A 112 1.85 14.21 -4.92
CA HIS A 112 2.64 13.89 -6.13
C HIS A 112 2.86 15.07 -7.08
N THR A 113 2.33 16.26 -6.78
CA THR A 113 2.76 17.46 -7.52
C THR A 113 4.27 17.63 -7.36
N HIS A 114 4.97 18.02 -8.43
CA HIS A 114 6.44 18.06 -8.45
C HIS A 114 7.00 18.85 -7.26
N ASP A 115 6.54 20.08 -7.02
CA ASP A 115 7.02 20.90 -5.90
C ASP A 115 6.81 20.30 -4.51
N SER A 116 5.85 19.38 -4.38
CA SER A 116 5.61 18.62 -3.16
C SER A 116 6.58 17.44 -3.04
N ILE A 117 6.52 16.47 -3.96
CA ILE A 117 7.30 15.23 -3.83
C ILE A 117 8.80 15.47 -4.04
N CYS A 118 9.20 16.45 -4.86
CA CYS A 118 10.60 16.87 -5.02
C CYS A 118 11.17 17.52 -3.75
N GLY A 119 10.33 17.89 -2.78
CA GLY A 119 10.81 18.44 -1.51
C GLY A 119 11.29 19.90 -1.61
N CYS A 120 10.88 20.64 -2.63
CA CYS A 120 11.37 21.99 -2.96
C CYS A 120 10.39 23.13 -2.60
N SER A 121 9.42 22.85 -1.72
CA SER A 121 8.51 23.84 -1.11
C SER A 121 8.97 24.32 0.28
N THR A 122 8.18 25.18 0.94
CA THR A 122 8.41 25.59 2.33
C THR A 122 8.05 24.47 3.33
N ASP A 123 8.43 24.61 4.60
CA ASP A 123 8.19 23.59 5.63
C ASP A 123 6.71 23.37 5.96
N GLU A 124 5.86 24.38 5.77
CA GLU A 124 4.41 24.30 5.97
C GLU A 124 3.78 23.30 4.99
N VAL A 125 4.17 23.37 3.72
CA VAL A 125 3.69 22.45 2.68
C VAL A 125 4.05 21.01 3.05
N HIS A 126 5.30 20.78 3.45
CA HIS A 126 5.77 19.42 3.75
C HIS A 126 5.20 18.86 5.06
N ARG A 127 4.91 19.69 6.07
CA ARG A 127 4.15 19.25 7.26
C ARG A 127 2.75 18.78 6.90
N GLU A 128 2.07 19.46 5.97
CA GLU A 128 0.76 19.03 5.50
C GLU A 128 0.86 17.72 4.71
N MET A 129 1.89 17.56 3.88
CA MET A 129 2.13 16.30 3.16
C MET A 129 2.23 15.09 4.09
N VAL A 130 2.96 15.22 5.22
CA VAL A 130 3.08 14.14 6.21
C VAL A 130 1.71 13.74 6.75
N THR A 131 0.83 14.71 7.02
CA THR A 131 -0.55 14.43 7.44
C THR A 131 -1.32 13.66 6.38
N ARG A 132 -1.16 14.01 5.09
CA ARG A 132 -1.79 13.24 3.99
C ARG A 132 -1.26 11.81 3.92
N PHE A 133 0.05 11.59 4.07
CA PHE A 133 0.63 10.24 4.13
C PHE A 133 0.07 9.43 5.30
N THR A 134 -0.01 10.00 6.50
CA THR A 134 -0.62 9.32 7.67
C THR A 134 -2.08 8.92 7.41
N LYS A 135 -2.85 9.78 6.74
CA LYS A 135 -4.23 9.47 6.36
C LYS A 135 -4.30 8.34 5.34
N VAL A 136 -3.39 8.30 4.36
CA VAL A 136 -3.31 7.21 3.37
C VAL A 136 -2.98 5.90 4.08
N GLN A 137 -1.95 5.87 4.93
CA GLN A 137 -1.56 4.67 5.67
C GLN A 137 -2.70 4.14 6.54
N THR A 138 -3.43 5.02 7.23
CA THR A 138 -4.60 4.61 8.02
C THR A 138 -5.66 3.91 7.16
N VAL A 139 -5.91 4.40 5.94
CA VAL A 139 -6.88 3.77 5.03
C VAL A 139 -6.36 2.45 4.48
N VAL A 140 -5.06 2.36 4.17
CA VAL A 140 -4.39 1.11 3.79
C VAL A 140 -4.57 0.06 4.88
N ASP A 141 -4.16 0.36 6.11
CA ASP A 141 -4.17 -0.59 7.24
C ASP A 141 -5.60 -1.09 7.51
N GLN A 142 -6.58 -0.19 7.51
CA GLN A 142 -7.98 -0.55 7.76
C GLN A 142 -8.61 -1.33 6.60
N THR A 143 -8.23 -1.04 5.36
CA THR A 143 -8.74 -1.77 4.18
C THR A 143 -8.17 -3.18 4.15
N ALA A 144 -6.87 -3.32 4.40
CA ALA A 144 -6.19 -4.62 4.48
C ALA A 144 -6.72 -5.45 5.65
N ALA A 145 -6.77 -4.90 6.87
CA ALA A 145 -7.24 -5.63 8.05
C ALA A 145 -8.68 -6.14 7.90
N ARG A 146 -9.57 -5.37 7.26
CA ARG A 146 -10.93 -5.82 6.94
C ARG A 146 -10.96 -6.98 5.95
N ALA A 147 -10.13 -6.89 4.90
CA ALA A 147 -10.02 -7.95 3.92
C ALA A 147 -9.45 -9.24 4.53
N GLU A 148 -8.38 -9.13 5.32
CA GLU A 148 -7.77 -10.24 6.06
C GLU A 148 -8.77 -10.89 7.02
N ALA A 149 -9.48 -10.10 7.84
CA ALA A 149 -10.50 -10.61 8.76
C ALA A 149 -11.64 -11.33 8.02
N PHE A 150 -12.10 -10.78 6.89
CA PHE A 150 -13.11 -11.42 6.06
C PHE A 150 -12.61 -12.75 5.48
N LEU A 151 -11.39 -12.78 4.93
CA LEU A 151 -10.78 -13.98 4.35
C LEU A 151 -10.49 -15.05 5.42
N ALA A 152 -10.15 -14.63 6.64
CA ALA A 152 -9.92 -15.53 7.77
C ALA A 152 -11.21 -16.20 8.27
N GLY A 153 -12.33 -15.48 8.20
CA GLY A 153 -13.64 -15.94 8.64
C GLY A 153 -13.79 -15.97 10.17
N PRO A 154 -14.80 -16.69 10.69
CA PRO A 154 -15.18 -16.67 12.12
C PRO A 154 -14.11 -17.18 13.09
N ALA A 155 -13.06 -17.82 12.59
CA ALA A 155 -12.00 -18.44 13.39
C ALA A 155 -10.88 -17.47 13.81
N TYR A 156 -11.09 -16.15 13.65
CA TYR A 156 -10.14 -15.14 14.11
C TYR A 156 -10.16 -15.02 15.65
N GLY A 157 -9.21 -15.71 16.29
CA GLY A 157 -8.84 -15.53 17.70
C GLY A 157 -9.78 -16.16 18.71
N GLY A 158 -9.20 -16.69 19.80
CA GLY A 158 -9.95 -17.07 21.01
C GLY A 158 -9.75 -18.50 21.51
N GLY A 159 -8.79 -19.27 20.98
CA GLY A 159 -8.55 -20.62 21.48
C GLY A 159 -7.36 -21.32 20.87
N MET A 160 -7.06 -22.48 21.43
CA MET A 160 -6.06 -23.43 20.94
C MET A 160 -6.81 -24.72 20.56
N PRO A 161 -6.70 -25.23 19.33
CA PRO A 161 -5.82 -24.77 18.26
C PRO A 161 -6.26 -23.44 17.62
N ALA A 162 -5.30 -22.62 17.17
CA ALA A 162 -5.53 -21.34 16.50
C ALA A 162 -5.11 -21.40 15.03
N ARG A 163 -5.88 -20.80 14.12
CA ARG A 163 -5.53 -20.70 12.70
C ARG A 163 -4.65 -19.47 12.47
N LEU A 164 -3.53 -19.65 11.78
CA LEU A 164 -2.54 -18.63 11.45
C LEU A 164 -2.47 -18.51 9.92
N LEU A 165 -3.13 -17.50 9.37
CA LEU A 165 -3.16 -17.28 7.92
C LEU A 165 -2.04 -16.32 7.53
N VAL A 166 -1.20 -16.77 6.61
CA VAL A 166 -0.11 -15.95 6.04
C VAL A 166 -0.49 -15.63 4.60
N PHE A 167 -0.73 -14.35 4.32
CA PHE A 167 -1.09 -13.87 2.99
C PHE A 167 0.16 -13.54 2.18
N ASN A 168 0.11 -13.85 0.88
CA ASN A 168 1.10 -13.45 -0.11
C ASN A 168 0.40 -12.72 -1.26
N THR A 169 0.68 -11.42 -1.34
CA THR A 169 0.14 -10.52 -2.37
C THR A 169 1.10 -10.30 -3.54
N GLU A 170 2.23 -11.02 -3.56
CA GLU A 170 3.18 -11.01 -4.67
C GLU A 170 2.81 -12.07 -5.72
N PRO A 171 3.21 -11.88 -6.99
CA PRO A 171 2.87 -12.79 -8.09
C PRO A 171 3.69 -14.08 -8.11
N ALA A 172 4.65 -14.25 -7.19
CA ALA A 172 5.48 -15.44 -7.05
C ALA A 172 5.32 -16.06 -5.65
N PRO A 173 5.58 -17.37 -5.48
CA PRO A 173 5.64 -17.98 -4.16
C PRO A 173 6.66 -17.28 -3.27
N GLN A 174 6.33 -17.10 -1.99
CA GLN A 174 7.20 -16.41 -1.03
C GLN A 174 7.48 -17.27 0.21
N ASN A 175 8.69 -17.10 0.73
CA ASN A 175 9.08 -17.54 2.07
C ASN A 175 9.21 -16.30 2.94
N ALA A 176 8.57 -16.27 4.10
CA ALA A 176 8.64 -15.13 4.99
C ALA A 176 8.66 -15.57 6.45
N LEU A 177 9.41 -14.84 7.29
CA LEU A 177 9.26 -14.98 8.73
C LEU A 177 7.91 -14.37 9.12
N ALA A 178 6.98 -15.21 9.57
CA ALA A 178 5.67 -14.79 10.02
C ALA A 178 5.72 -14.56 11.54
N GLU A 179 5.08 -13.48 12.01
CA GLU A 179 4.91 -13.16 13.43
C GLU A 179 3.43 -12.90 13.71
N PHE A 180 2.92 -13.53 14.78
CA PHE A 180 1.53 -13.40 15.22
C PHE A 180 1.47 -13.09 16.72
N GLU A 181 0.52 -12.25 17.11
CA GLU A 181 0.01 -12.21 18.48
C GLU A 181 -1.28 -13.00 18.54
N VAL A 182 -1.25 -14.14 19.22
CA VAL A 182 -2.41 -15.04 19.36
C VAL A 182 -3.05 -14.82 20.73
N GLU A 183 -4.32 -14.43 20.73
CA GLU A 183 -5.12 -14.23 21.93
C GLU A 183 -5.75 -15.56 22.39
N ILE A 184 -5.39 -15.99 23.60
CA ILE A 184 -5.96 -17.15 24.27
C ILE A 184 -6.76 -16.68 25.50
N ALA A 185 -7.92 -17.30 25.73
CA ALA A 185 -8.71 -17.03 26.93
C ALA A 185 -7.87 -17.32 28.20
N PRO A 186 -7.78 -16.38 29.17
CA PRO A 186 -6.91 -16.53 30.34
C PRO A 186 -7.16 -17.78 31.18
N GLU A 187 -8.37 -18.34 31.11
CA GLU A 187 -8.80 -19.53 31.84
C GLU A 187 -8.29 -20.84 31.22
N VAL A 188 -7.74 -20.80 30.00
CA VAL A 188 -7.20 -21.98 29.33
C VAL A 188 -5.81 -22.29 29.88
N GLU A 189 -5.69 -23.40 30.58
CA GLU A 189 -4.42 -23.93 31.05
C GLU A 189 -3.70 -24.71 29.96
N PHE A 190 -2.44 -24.34 29.70
CA PHE A 190 -1.53 -25.04 28.82
C PHE A 190 -0.09 -24.75 29.25
N ASP A 191 0.79 -25.71 28.98
CA ASP A 191 2.23 -25.52 29.08
C ASP A 191 2.73 -24.91 27.77
N VAL A 192 3.26 -23.69 27.83
CA VAL A 192 3.81 -22.97 26.67
C VAL A 192 4.91 -23.78 25.98
N ALA A 193 5.67 -24.57 26.75
CA ALA A 193 6.71 -25.45 26.21
C ALA A 193 6.14 -26.63 25.40
N GLN A 194 4.84 -26.90 25.50
CA GLN A 194 4.11 -27.89 24.72
C GLN A 194 3.20 -27.20 23.70
N VAL A 195 3.53 -26.01 23.21
CA VAL A 195 2.78 -25.33 22.15
C VAL A 195 3.67 -25.25 20.92
N GLY A 196 3.17 -25.77 19.80
CA GLY A 196 3.88 -25.80 18.54
C GLY A 196 3.05 -25.24 17.39
N VAL A 197 3.69 -25.08 16.25
CA VAL A 197 3.03 -24.71 14.99
C VAL A 197 3.11 -25.90 14.03
N VAL A 198 2.01 -26.20 13.36
CA VAL A 198 1.97 -27.14 12.24
C VAL A 198 1.68 -26.42 10.92
N ASP A 199 2.24 -26.96 9.85
CA ASP A 199 2.05 -26.48 8.48
C ASP A 199 0.68 -26.92 7.89
N PRO A 200 0.34 -26.52 6.65
CA PRO A 200 -0.90 -26.95 6.00
C PRO A 200 -1.03 -28.47 5.77
N ALA A 201 0.04 -29.23 5.92
CA ALA A 201 0.08 -30.70 5.81
C ALA A 201 0.19 -31.38 7.20
N ASP A 202 -0.08 -30.63 8.27
CA ASP A 202 -0.05 -31.07 9.66
C ASP A 202 1.33 -31.51 10.16
N ARG A 203 2.41 -31.04 9.52
CA ARG A 203 3.79 -31.32 9.92
C ARG A 203 4.29 -30.25 10.88
N PRO A 204 5.03 -30.61 11.95
CA PRO A 204 5.63 -29.63 12.84
C PRO A 204 6.56 -28.65 12.11
N VAL A 205 6.48 -27.38 12.47
CA VAL A 205 7.34 -26.31 11.98
C VAL A 205 8.17 -25.78 13.15
N ASP A 206 9.45 -25.52 12.91
CA ASP A 206 10.30 -24.85 13.90
C ASP A 206 9.75 -23.44 14.18
N ALA A 207 9.30 -23.23 15.42
CA ALA A 207 8.59 -22.04 15.82
C ALA A 207 9.03 -21.60 17.22
N THR A 208 9.07 -20.29 17.43
CA THR A 208 9.25 -19.71 18.76
C THR A 208 7.92 -19.24 19.29
N VAL A 209 7.59 -19.66 20.53
CA VAL A 209 6.36 -19.27 21.21
C VAL A 209 6.74 -18.60 22.53
N GLU A 210 6.45 -17.31 22.65
CA GLU A 210 6.73 -16.47 23.81
C GLU A 210 5.41 -16.07 24.48
N ASP A 211 5.28 -16.32 25.79
CA ASP A 211 4.12 -15.86 26.55
C ASP A 211 4.31 -14.43 27.04
N LEU A 212 3.49 -13.51 26.51
CA LEU A 212 3.51 -12.09 26.87
C LEU A 212 2.61 -11.77 28.07
N GLY A 213 2.04 -12.80 28.71
CA GLY A 213 1.16 -12.68 29.86
C GLY A 213 -0.24 -12.20 29.51
N VAL A 214 -1.00 -11.88 30.56
CA VAL A 214 -2.37 -11.37 30.43
C VAL A 214 -2.36 -9.88 30.15
N GLN A 215 -3.00 -9.48 29.05
CA GLN A 215 -3.10 -8.09 28.61
C GLN A 215 -4.57 -7.70 28.45
N GLN A 216 -4.86 -6.41 28.63
CA GLN A 216 -6.19 -5.85 28.35
C GLN A 216 -6.32 -5.57 26.85
N ARG A 217 -7.25 -6.25 26.19
CA ARG A 217 -7.55 -6.11 24.76
C ARG A 217 -8.94 -5.54 24.56
N TYR A 218 -9.22 -5.10 23.35
CA TYR A 218 -10.56 -4.69 22.96
C TYR A 218 -10.87 -5.09 21.53
N ARG A 219 -12.16 -5.33 21.27
CA ARG A 219 -12.68 -5.49 19.91
C ARG A 219 -13.82 -4.51 19.66
N LEU A 220 -14.00 -4.19 18.39
CA LEU A 220 -15.03 -3.28 17.88
C LEU A 220 -15.99 -4.06 16.98
N PRO A 221 -17.00 -4.74 17.55
CA PRO A 221 -18.01 -5.42 16.75
C PRO A 221 -18.78 -4.43 15.86
N GLU A 222 -19.19 -4.87 14.67
CA GLU A 222 -19.91 -4.01 13.73
C GLU A 222 -21.30 -3.61 14.23
N ASN A 223 -21.91 -4.41 15.10
CA ASN A 223 -23.32 -4.32 15.48
C ASN A 223 -23.57 -4.09 16.98
N ARG A 224 -22.53 -3.80 17.77
CA ARG A 224 -22.65 -3.51 19.21
C ARG A 224 -21.49 -2.69 19.74
N PHE A 225 -21.60 -2.27 21.00
CA PHE A 225 -20.60 -1.43 21.64
C PHE A 225 -19.25 -2.15 21.81
N ARG A 226 -18.18 -1.37 21.99
CA ARG A 226 -16.83 -1.91 22.21
C ARG A 226 -16.82 -2.91 23.37
N GLU A 227 -16.09 -4.00 23.19
CA GLU A 227 -15.90 -5.04 24.20
C GLU A 227 -14.46 -4.97 24.67
N VAL A 228 -14.24 -4.86 25.99
CA VAL A 228 -12.92 -4.89 26.62
C VAL A 228 -12.82 -6.19 27.39
N TYR A 229 -11.73 -6.94 27.20
CA TYR A 229 -11.54 -8.26 27.79
C TYR A 229 -10.07 -8.54 28.09
N PRO A 230 -9.75 -9.30 29.13
CA PRO A 230 -8.41 -9.82 29.34
C PRO A 230 -8.14 -10.97 28.35
N ALA A 231 -6.92 -11.03 27.81
CA ALA A 231 -6.45 -12.15 26.99
C ALA A 231 -5.01 -12.49 27.38
N ARG A 232 -4.68 -13.78 27.48
CA ARG A 232 -3.29 -14.25 27.54
C ARG A 232 -2.75 -14.22 26.12
N VAL A 233 -1.69 -13.45 25.88
CA VAL A 233 -1.17 -13.21 24.52
C VAL A 233 0.10 -14.02 24.31
N LEU A 234 0.10 -14.85 23.28
CA LEU A 234 1.29 -15.56 22.83
C LEU A 234 1.85 -14.86 21.59
N ARG A 235 3.15 -14.55 21.60
CA ARG A 235 3.86 -14.18 20.38
C ARG A 235 4.42 -15.43 19.73
N VAL A 236 4.00 -15.69 18.50
CA VAL A 236 4.38 -16.88 17.72
C VAL A 236 5.16 -16.42 16.51
N ARG A 237 6.36 -16.96 16.30
CA ARG A 237 7.15 -16.72 15.08
C ARG A 237 7.59 -18.03 14.45
N PHE A 238 7.47 -18.13 13.13
CA PHE A 238 7.91 -19.28 12.35
C PHE A 238 8.23 -18.87 10.91
N LEU A 239 9.01 -19.67 10.19
CA LEU A 239 9.22 -19.48 8.77
C LEU A 239 8.02 -20.05 8.01
N ALA A 240 7.22 -19.19 7.39
CA ALA A 240 6.17 -19.59 6.47
C ALA A 240 6.79 -19.85 5.09
N GLU A 241 6.93 -21.12 4.74
CA GLU A 241 7.52 -21.55 3.47
C GLU A 241 6.44 -21.74 2.39
N ALA A 242 6.81 -21.41 1.15
CA ALA A 242 6.05 -21.65 -0.07
C ALA A 242 4.61 -21.12 -0.04
N VAL A 243 4.39 -19.93 0.52
CA VAL A 243 3.07 -19.28 0.50
C VAL A 243 2.69 -19.00 -0.97
N PRO A 244 1.54 -19.51 -1.45
CA PRO A 244 1.20 -19.43 -2.87
C PRO A 244 1.05 -17.97 -3.35
N PRO A 245 1.42 -17.67 -4.60
CA PRO A 245 1.28 -16.33 -5.16
C PRO A 245 -0.16 -15.87 -5.15
N MET A 246 -0.40 -14.58 -4.87
CA MET A 246 -1.73 -13.98 -4.82
C MET A 246 -2.74 -14.81 -4.01
N GLY A 247 -2.30 -15.30 -2.86
CA GLY A 247 -3.05 -16.26 -2.05
C GLY A 247 -2.62 -16.26 -0.59
N TRP A 248 -2.87 -17.37 0.11
CA TRP A 248 -2.46 -17.54 1.49
C TRP A 248 -2.18 -19.01 1.79
N GLY A 249 -1.38 -19.24 2.84
CA GLY A 249 -1.24 -20.55 3.48
C GLY A 249 -1.85 -20.52 4.89
N GLU A 250 -2.20 -21.70 5.39
CA GLU A 250 -2.80 -21.86 6.72
C GLU A 250 -1.92 -22.74 7.59
N TRP A 251 -1.33 -22.12 8.62
CA TRP A 251 -0.66 -22.81 9.71
C TRP A 251 -1.59 -22.88 10.91
N ARG A 252 -1.29 -23.76 11.86
CA ARG A 252 -2.07 -23.89 13.09
C ARG A 252 -1.17 -23.90 14.31
N LEU A 253 -1.50 -23.06 15.29
CA LEU A 253 -0.96 -23.18 16.64
C LEU A 253 -1.70 -24.33 17.33
N VAL A 254 -0.98 -25.31 17.86
CA VAL A 254 -1.55 -26.51 18.48
C VAL A 254 -0.87 -26.82 19.82
N PRO A 255 -1.55 -27.47 20.77
CA PRO A 255 -0.88 -28.11 21.89
C PRO A 255 -0.17 -29.36 21.36
N GLU A 256 1.09 -29.58 21.72
CA GLU A 256 1.99 -30.62 21.20
C GLU A 256 1.62 -32.06 21.64
N ARG A 257 0.42 -32.29 22.19
CA ARG A 257 -0.01 -33.62 22.61
C ARG A 257 -0.65 -34.41 21.47
N ASP A 258 0.19 -35.05 20.67
CA ASP A 258 -0.01 -36.41 20.10
C ASP A 258 1.18 -36.86 19.22
N GLN A 259 2.43 -36.73 19.70
CA GLN A 259 3.62 -37.19 18.96
C GLN A 259 4.26 -38.49 19.51
N THR A 260 3.61 -39.19 20.45
CA THR A 260 4.11 -40.49 20.98
C THR A 260 3.17 -41.68 20.80
N ALA A 261 2.25 -41.64 19.83
CA ALA A 261 1.42 -42.78 19.47
C ALA A 261 1.49 -43.08 17.96
N ALA A 262 2.65 -43.54 17.50
CA ALA A 262 2.81 -44.32 16.28
C ALA A 262 3.96 -45.31 16.44
#